data_AF-A0A7X6SJF5-F1
#
_entry.id   AF-A0A7X6SJF5-F1
#
_cell.length_a   1.000
_cell.length_b   1.000
_cell.length_c   1.000
_cell.angle_alpha   90.00
_cell.angle_beta   90.00
_cell.angle_gamma   90.00
#
_symmetry.space_group_name_H-M   'P 1'
#
loop_
_entity.id
_entity.type
_entity.pdbx_description
1 polymer ?
#
loop_
_entity_poly.entity_id
_entity_poly.type
_entity_poly.pdbx_seq_one_letter_code
_entity_poly.pdbx_strand_id
1 'polypeptide(L)'
;MTKLVHPSRYTRGAYTWDGFKSAVRRADRDSLLVEAAAVTAIFANGEDPTEWKRLGVTPWTVADVARTSLAWGGPGRTRAERQTLFRLCNMNALLIDDESGSSVRSDNEADGVIPDESPEEIEASRERLGRILARIYFEQFPGQRSILAEVARSILLFGSASEIPSGYAPKLMTPGWFERLTGGLTLDDYVESVFLFSVIAQQQSGRVSLDDLDSPALLELADVFSLDAARRVFTDHLVTKVDEFKATNRVWRDPLPSAEKKFAFNPLTNRPIVEGIASGAVAPWVQAIITKALPPSIYFLPPTDLRKSFADDLGPVFQHYTGRQLEVIDGAKQVLPEERYKLGKQEIDSCDWFLDLPDVLVLIECKARQPIESLRVGGADWLQSIEDSIGKGIRQLNRSHAHIKA
;
A
#
# COMPACT_ATOMS: atom_id res chain seq x y z
N MET A 1 -13.47 -5.68 -35.05
CA MET A 1 -14.30 -5.95 -33.85
C MET A 1 -14.40 -7.46 -33.65
N THR A 2 -13.44 -8.04 -32.94
CA THR A 2 -13.40 -9.47 -32.65
C THR A 2 -14.14 -9.70 -31.33
N LYS A 3 -15.13 -10.59 -31.31
CA LYS A 3 -15.94 -10.90 -30.12
C LYS A 3 -15.04 -11.34 -28.97
N LEU A 4 -14.89 -10.48 -27.96
CA LEU A 4 -14.34 -10.83 -26.65
C LEU A 4 -15.30 -11.82 -26.00
N VAL A 5 -14.86 -13.06 -25.83
CA VAL A 5 -15.67 -14.15 -25.29
C VAL A 5 -15.90 -13.89 -23.80
N HIS A 6 -17.18 -13.92 -23.39
CA HIS A 6 -17.61 -13.77 -22.01
C HIS A 6 -16.95 -14.83 -21.09
N PRO A 7 -16.53 -14.47 -19.86
CA PRO A 7 -15.75 -15.35 -18.96
C PRO A 7 -16.43 -16.68 -18.60
N SER A 8 -17.76 -16.77 -18.74
CA SER A 8 -18.55 -17.96 -18.41
C SER A 8 -18.26 -19.21 -19.25
N ARG A 9 -17.40 -19.12 -20.28
CA ARG A 9 -16.98 -20.27 -21.10
C ARG A 9 -15.64 -20.88 -20.71
N TYR A 10 -14.88 -20.27 -19.79
CA TYR A 10 -13.65 -20.87 -19.27
C TYR A 10 -13.87 -21.34 -17.81
N THR A 11 -13.86 -22.67 -17.68
CA THR A 11 -13.59 -23.50 -16.49
C THR A 11 -14.67 -23.71 -15.41
N ARG A 12 -15.17 -24.96 -15.39
CA ARG A 12 -15.90 -25.66 -14.31
C ARG A 12 -15.02 -25.93 -13.06
N GLY A 13 -14.17 -25.02 -12.63
CA GLY A 13 -13.33 -25.23 -11.44
C GLY A 13 -12.73 -23.94 -10.91
N ALA A 14 -12.55 -23.87 -9.59
CA ALA A 14 -11.88 -22.77 -8.89
C ALA A 14 -10.45 -22.57 -9.41
N TYR A 15 -10.02 -21.33 -9.62
CA TYR A 15 -8.63 -21.04 -9.93
C TYR A 15 -7.78 -21.15 -8.65
N THR A 16 -6.78 -22.03 -8.66
CA THR A 16 -5.79 -22.14 -7.59
C THR A 16 -4.59 -21.24 -7.87
N TRP A 17 -3.87 -20.88 -6.81
CA TRP A 17 -2.62 -20.11 -6.92
C TRP A 17 -1.61 -20.77 -7.87
N ASP A 18 -1.41 -22.08 -7.78
CA ASP A 18 -0.49 -22.82 -8.65
C ASP A 18 -0.94 -22.84 -10.11
N GLY A 19 -2.26 -22.90 -10.36
CA GLY A 19 -2.85 -22.78 -11.69
C GLY A 19 -2.60 -21.41 -12.31
N PHE A 20 -2.82 -20.34 -11.54
CA PHE A 20 -2.53 -18.96 -11.94
C PHE A 20 -1.04 -18.76 -12.23
N LYS A 21 -0.15 -19.13 -11.30
CA LYS A 21 1.31 -19.08 -11.48
C LYS A 21 1.74 -19.81 -12.76
N SER A 22 1.21 -21.01 -13.01
CA SER A 22 1.54 -21.79 -14.20
C SER A 22 1.03 -21.16 -15.50
N ALA A 23 -0.10 -20.44 -15.46
CA ALA A 23 -0.59 -19.66 -16.59
C ALA A 23 0.29 -18.44 -16.87
N VAL A 24 0.68 -17.68 -15.84
CA VAL A 24 1.58 -16.53 -15.99
C VAL A 24 2.92 -16.97 -16.58
N ARG A 25 3.51 -18.06 -16.08
CA ARG A 25 4.79 -18.61 -16.59
C ARG A 25 4.76 -18.94 -18.07
N ARG A 26 3.59 -19.22 -18.67
CA ARG A 26 3.44 -19.55 -20.10
C ARG A 26 3.53 -18.35 -21.03
N ALA A 27 3.30 -17.15 -20.51
CA ALA A 27 3.52 -15.91 -21.26
C ALA A 27 5.01 -15.56 -21.31
N ASP A 28 5.44 -14.92 -22.38
CA ASP A 28 6.74 -14.25 -22.43
C ASP A 28 6.76 -13.10 -21.42
N ARG A 29 7.75 -13.12 -20.51
CA ARG A 29 7.84 -12.19 -19.39
C ARG A 29 7.91 -10.75 -19.85
N ASP A 30 8.79 -10.45 -20.80
CA ASP A 30 9.14 -9.09 -21.17
C ASP A 30 7.96 -8.39 -21.85
N SER A 31 7.35 -9.04 -22.85
CA SER A 31 6.14 -8.52 -23.48
C SER A 31 4.96 -8.41 -22.51
N LEU A 32 4.82 -9.33 -21.53
CA LEU A 32 3.75 -9.23 -20.53
C LEU A 32 3.95 -8.02 -19.60
N LEU A 33 5.19 -7.72 -19.22
CA LEU A 33 5.49 -6.57 -18.37
C LEU A 33 5.35 -5.24 -19.11
N VAL A 34 5.67 -5.20 -20.41
CA VAL A 34 5.38 -4.04 -21.26
C VAL A 34 3.86 -3.79 -21.37
N GLU A 35 3.05 -4.84 -21.53
CA GLU A 35 1.58 -4.68 -21.51
C GLU A 35 1.06 -4.25 -20.15
N ALA A 36 1.63 -4.77 -19.06
CA ALA A 36 1.28 -4.35 -17.69
C ALA A 36 1.58 -2.87 -17.45
N ALA A 37 2.74 -2.41 -17.91
CA ALA A 37 3.15 -1.01 -17.86
C ALA A 37 2.21 -0.10 -18.65
N ALA A 38 1.88 -0.49 -19.89
CA ALA A 38 0.97 0.27 -20.73
C ALA A 38 -0.46 0.37 -20.14
N VAL A 39 -0.98 -0.73 -19.60
CA VAL A 39 -2.31 -0.76 -18.96
C VAL A 39 -2.32 0.05 -17.67
N THR A 40 -1.26 -0.03 -16.85
CA THR A 40 -1.19 0.72 -15.59
C THR A 40 -0.93 2.21 -15.79
N ALA A 41 -0.27 2.61 -16.88
CA ALA A 41 -0.17 4.02 -17.28
C ALA A 41 -1.55 4.63 -17.58
N ILE A 42 -2.43 3.90 -18.26
CA ILE A 42 -3.82 4.33 -18.54
C ILE A 42 -4.57 4.56 -17.23
N PHE A 43 -4.51 3.61 -16.30
CA PHE A 43 -5.09 3.78 -14.97
C PHE A 43 -4.51 4.97 -14.20
N ALA A 44 -3.21 5.21 -14.32
CA ALA A 44 -2.55 6.34 -13.65
C ALA A 44 -2.95 7.71 -14.24
N ASN A 45 -3.38 7.76 -15.51
CA ASN A 45 -4.00 8.94 -16.11
C ASN A 45 -5.47 9.17 -15.68
N GLY A 46 -5.98 8.37 -14.73
CA GLY A 46 -7.36 8.46 -14.25
C GLY A 46 -8.39 7.79 -15.15
N GLU A 47 -7.95 7.11 -16.21
CA GLU A 47 -8.84 6.32 -17.06
C GLU A 47 -9.12 4.97 -16.43
N ASP A 48 -10.40 4.65 -16.23
CA ASP A 48 -10.81 3.40 -15.57
C ASP A 48 -11.95 2.71 -16.36
N PRO A 49 -11.62 2.04 -17.48
CA PRO A 49 -12.63 1.49 -18.38
C PRO A 49 -13.52 0.45 -17.69
N THR A 50 -14.84 0.69 -17.66
CA THR A 50 -15.82 -0.21 -17.03
C THR A 50 -15.75 -1.65 -17.57
N GLU A 51 -15.42 -1.82 -18.85
CA GLU A 51 -15.22 -3.14 -19.46
C GLU A 51 -14.04 -3.92 -18.85
N TRP A 52 -12.96 -3.24 -18.46
CA TRP A 52 -11.78 -3.84 -17.84
C TRP A 52 -12.10 -4.34 -16.44
N LYS A 53 -12.86 -3.54 -15.66
CA LYS A 53 -13.36 -3.96 -14.34
C LYS A 53 -14.19 -5.24 -14.42
N ARG A 54 -15.07 -5.36 -15.42
CA ARG A 54 -15.88 -6.59 -15.64
C ARG A 54 -15.02 -7.81 -15.96
N LEU A 55 -13.82 -7.59 -16.49
CA LEU A 55 -12.83 -8.64 -16.73
C LEU A 55 -11.89 -8.85 -15.54
N GLY A 56 -12.09 -8.17 -14.40
CA GLY A 56 -11.20 -8.27 -13.24
C GLY A 56 -9.83 -7.60 -13.44
N VAL A 57 -9.73 -6.71 -14.43
CA VAL A 57 -8.52 -5.92 -14.68
C VAL A 57 -8.60 -4.67 -13.82
N THR A 58 -7.73 -4.60 -12.82
CA THR A 58 -7.60 -3.48 -11.88
C THR A 58 -6.11 -3.20 -11.67
N PRO A 59 -5.72 -2.06 -11.09
CA PRO A 59 -4.31 -1.79 -10.79
C PRO A 59 -3.64 -2.90 -9.98
N TRP A 60 -4.31 -3.45 -8.97
CA TRP A 60 -3.75 -4.49 -8.10
C TRP A 60 -3.68 -5.88 -8.77
N THR A 61 -4.64 -6.26 -9.62
CA THR A 61 -4.52 -7.53 -10.35
C THR A 61 -3.43 -7.49 -11.42
N VAL A 62 -3.24 -6.34 -12.08
CA VAL A 62 -2.10 -6.14 -13.00
C VAL A 62 -0.78 -6.19 -12.24
N ALA A 63 -0.71 -5.54 -11.07
CA ALA A 63 0.48 -5.57 -10.21
C ALA A 63 0.87 -6.99 -9.79
N ASP A 64 -0.10 -7.85 -9.46
CA ASP A 64 0.19 -9.24 -9.06
C ASP A 64 0.54 -10.15 -10.25
N VAL A 65 -0.05 -9.92 -11.43
CA VAL A 65 0.41 -10.56 -12.68
C VAL A 65 1.85 -10.16 -12.98
N ALA A 66 2.20 -8.88 -12.86
CA ALA A 66 3.55 -8.39 -13.09
C ALA A 66 4.55 -8.99 -12.08
N ARG A 67 4.21 -8.98 -10.79
CA ARG A 67 5.00 -9.61 -9.73
C ARG A 67 5.24 -11.09 -10.02
N THR A 68 4.20 -11.82 -10.42
CA THR A 68 4.29 -13.24 -10.74
C THR A 68 5.13 -13.50 -12.01
N SER A 69 4.99 -12.63 -13.01
CA SER A 69 5.82 -12.68 -14.23
C SER A 69 7.29 -12.47 -13.92
N LEU A 70 7.63 -11.46 -13.10
CA LEU A 70 9.02 -11.20 -12.67
C LEU A 70 9.61 -12.35 -11.85
N ALA A 71 8.82 -12.90 -10.93
CA ALA A 71 9.31 -13.90 -10.00
C ALA A 71 9.54 -15.29 -10.63
N TRP A 72 8.74 -15.68 -11.63
CA TRP A 72 8.80 -17.05 -12.21
C TRP A 72 8.77 -17.11 -13.74
N GLY A 73 8.48 -16.01 -14.43
CA GLY A 73 8.54 -15.91 -15.88
C GLY A 73 9.97 -15.90 -16.40
N GLY A 74 10.11 -16.14 -17.69
CA GLY A 74 11.37 -16.05 -18.42
C GLY A 74 11.14 -15.60 -19.87
N PRO A 75 12.22 -15.28 -20.60
CA PRO A 75 12.13 -14.93 -22.01
C PRO A 75 11.77 -16.15 -22.86
N GLY A 76 11.03 -15.94 -23.96
CA GLY A 76 10.99 -16.89 -25.08
C GLY A 76 9.91 -17.98 -25.05
N ARG A 77 8.65 -17.60 -24.80
CA ARG A 77 7.49 -18.51 -25.02
C ARG A 77 6.60 -17.98 -26.14
N THR A 78 5.39 -17.54 -25.78
CA THR A 78 4.46 -16.84 -26.66
C THR A 78 4.46 -15.38 -26.24
N ARG A 79 4.68 -14.47 -27.19
CA ARG A 79 4.57 -13.03 -26.96
C ARG A 79 3.22 -12.75 -26.30
N ALA A 80 3.26 -12.10 -25.14
CA ALA A 80 2.05 -11.69 -24.46
C ALA A 80 1.48 -10.46 -25.17
N GLU A 81 0.18 -10.49 -25.40
CA GLU A 81 -0.62 -9.35 -25.85
C GLU A 81 -1.51 -8.89 -24.70
N ARG A 82 -2.12 -7.71 -24.84
CA ARG A 82 -3.07 -7.17 -23.87
C ARG A 82 -4.16 -8.17 -23.44
N GLN A 83 -4.68 -8.95 -24.39
CA GLN A 83 -5.69 -9.97 -24.09
C GLN A 83 -5.16 -11.09 -23.17
N THR A 84 -3.86 -11.41 -23.27
CA THR A 84 -3.19 -12.35 -22.37
C THR A 84 -3.13 -11.78 -20.96
N LEU A 85 -2.75 -10.51 -20.82
CA LEU A 85 -2.77 -9.82 -19.52
C LEU A 85 -4.17 -9.81 -18.92
N PHE A 86 -5.20 -9.46 -19.70
CA PHE A 86 -6.58 -9.41 -19.21
C PHE A 86 -7.09 -10.75 -18.71
N ARG A 87 -6.79 -11.83 -19.45
CA ARG A 87 -7.11 -13.20 -19.00
C ARG A 87 -6.41 -13.54 -17.69
N LEU A 88 -5.13 -13.19 -17.53
CA LEU A 88 -4.38 -13.46 -16.30
C LEU A 88 -4.91 -12.63 -15.11
N CYS A 89 -5.27 -11.37 -15.33
CA CYS A 89 -5.92 -10.54 -14.32
C CYS A 89 -7.27 -11.12 -13.88
N ASN A 90 -8.07 -11.62 -14.84
CA ASN A 90 -9.32 -12.30 -14.53
C ASN A 90 -9.11 -13.55 -13.68
N MET A 91 -8.13 -14.40 -14.04
CA MET A 91 -7.75 -15.56 -13.23
C MET A 91 -7.33 -15.13 -11.82
N ASN A 92 -6.58 -14.04 -11.70
CA ASN A 92 -6.10 -13.50 -10.42
C ASN A 92 -7.24 -12.99 -9.53
N ALA A 93 -8.21 -12.28 -10.12
CA ALA A 93 -9.39 -11.77 -9.43
C ALA A 93 -10.30 -12.90 -8.92
N LEU A 94 -10.28 -14.05 -9.59
CA LEU A 94 -11.08 -15.23 -9.27
C LEU A 94 -10.30 -16.28 -8.45
N LEU A 95 -9.08 -15.96 -8.00
CA LEU A 95 -8.35 -16.82 -7.08
C LEU A 95 -9.17 -16.95 -5.80
N ILE A 96 -9.55 -18.19 -5.49
CA ILE A 96 -10.22 -18.49 -4.24
C ILE A 96 -9.17 -18.46 -3.13
N ASP A 97 -9.54 -17.82 -2.03
CA ASP A 97 -8.85 -17.98 -0.77
C ASP A 97 -9.08 -19.44 -0.29
N ASP A 98 -8.11 -20.31 -0.57
CA ASP A 98 -8.22 -21.77 -0.41
C ASP A 98 -8.49 -22.19 1.05
N GLU A 99 -8.39 -21.27 2.02
CA GLU A 99 -8.90 -21.48 3.37
C GLU A 99 -10.40 -21.83 3.35
N SER A 100 -11.17 -21.35 2.37
CA SER A 100 -12.59 -21.66 2.18
C SER A 100 -12.91 -23.15 1.93
N GLY A 101 -11.92 -23.96 1.54
CA GLY A 101 -12.09 -25.40 1.34
C GLY A 101 -12.24 -26.21 2.63
N SER A 102 -11.97 -25.61 3.80
CA SER A 102 -12.18 -26.25 5.11
C SER A 102 -13.56 -25.95 5.70
N SER A 103 -14.55 -25.54 4.88
CA SER A 103 -15.92 -25.77 5.29
C SER A 103 -16.02 -27.27 5.54
N VAL A 104 -16.28 -27.63 6.79
CA VAL A 104 -16.92 -28.90 7.13
C VAL A 104 -18.12 -28.99 6.20
N ARG A 105 -17.97 -29.61 5.03
CA ARG A 105 -19.09 -30.17 4.31
C ARG A 105 -19.57 -31.24 5.26
N SER A 106 -20.47 -30.87 6.16
CA SER A 106 -21.27 -31.87 6.82
C SER A 106 -21.99 -32.56 5.67
N ASP A 107 -21.75 -33.85 5.51
CA ASP A 107 -22.42 -34.68 4.49
C ASP A 107 -23.93 -34.84 4.80
N ASN A 108 -24.53 -33.88 5.51
CA ASN A 108 -25.89 -33.89 6.04
C ASN A 108 -26.80 -32.84 5.36
N GLU A 109 -26.48 -32.36 4.15
CA GLU A 109 -27.39 -31.54 3.33
C GLU A 109 -28.59 -32.34 2.75
N ALA A 110 -28.88 -33.54 3.26
CA ALA A 110 -30.01 -34.34 2.81
C ALA A 110 -31.36 -33.98 3.48
N ASP A 111 -31.37 -33.28 4.63
CA ASP A 111 -32.60 -33.16 5.45
C ASP A 111 -33.10 -31.72 5.73
N GLY A 112 -32.51 -30.68 5.14
CA GLY A 112 -33.05 -29.30 5.23
C GLY A 112 -33.10 -28.71 6.65
N VAL A 113 -32.47 -29.36 7.63
CA VAL A 113 -32.25 -28.82 8.97
C VAL A 113 -30.94 -28.07 8.94
N ILE A 114 -31.00 -26.73 9.02
CA ILE A 114 -29.81 -25.92 9.32
C ILE A 114 -29.39 -26.31 10.74
N PRO A 115 -28.22 -26.93 10.96
CA PRO A 115 -27.74 -27.20 12.31
C PRO A 115 -27.62 -25.86 13.05
N ASP A 116 -28.03 -25.79 14.31
CA ASP A 116 -27.67 -24.66 15.16
C ASP A 116 -26.13 -24.59 15.20
N GLU A 117 -25.57 -23.56 14.57
CA GLU A 117 -24.12 -23.33 14.57
C GLU A 117 -23.65 -23.19 16.01
N SER A 118 -22.67 -24.01 16.40
CA SER A 118 -22.06 -23.89 17.72
C SER A 118 -21.37 -22.53 17.88
N PRO A 119 -21.24 -21.99 19.11
CA PRO A 119 -20.49 -20.75 19.35
C PRO A 119 -19.06 -20.77 18.79
N GLU A 120 -18.42 -21.94 18.74
CA GLU A 120 -17.08 -22.14 18.18
C GLU A 120 -17.06 -22.00 16.65
N GLU A 121 -18.07 -22.53 15.96
CA GLU A 121 -18.21 -22.40 14.50
C GLU A 121 -18.50 -20.95 14.09
N ILE A 122 -19.33 -20.24 14.88
CA ILE A 122 -19.60 -18.82 14.67
C ILE A 122 -18.32 -18.00 14.79
N GLU A 123 -17.50 -18.26 15.81
CA GLU A 123 -16.25 -17.52 16.02
C GLU A 123 -15.21 -17.82 14.93
N ALA A 124 -15.06 -19.09 14.54
CA ALA A 124 -14.18 -19.47 13.42
C ALA A 124 -14.63 -18.83 12.09
N SER A 125 -15.94 -18.73 11.87
CA SER A 125 -16.52 -18.04 10.69
C SER A 125 -16.21 -16.54 10.70
N ARG A 126 -16.34 -15.88 11.87
CA ARG A 126 -15.98 -14.46 12.04
C ARG A 126 -14.50 -14.21 11.83
N GLU A 127 -13.63 -15.06 12.36
CA GLU A 127 -12.19 -14.93 12.17
C GLU A 127 -11.82 -15.04 10.69
N ARG A 128 -12.40 -16.02 9.99
CA ARG A 128 -12.22 -16.21 8.54
C ARG A 128 -12.67 -14.99 7.75
N LEU A 129 -13.86 -14.45 8.05
CA LEU A 129 -14.34 -13.22 7.42
C LEU A 129 -13.39 -12.04 7.69
N GLY A 130 -12.89 -11.91 8.91
CA GLY A 130 -11.91 -10.90 9.30
C GLY A 130 -10.64 -10.96 8.45
N ARG A 131 -10.07 -12.16 8.23
CA ARG A 131 -8.88 -12.36 7.37
C ARG A 131 -9.16 -11.98 5.92
N ILE A 132 -10.30 -12.37 5.36
CA ILE A 132 -10.71 -12.00 3.99
C ILE A 132 -10.84 -10.49 3.86
N LEU A 133 -11.52 -9.84 4.81
CA LEU A 133 -11.69 -8.39 4.83
C LEU A 133 -10.36 -7.66 4.97
N ALA A 134 -9.43 -8.16 5.80
CA ALA A 134 -8.08 -7.60 5.90
C ALA A 134 -7.35 -7.68 4.56
N ARG A 135 -7.32 -8.84 3.90
CA ARG A 135 -6.70 -9.03 2.57
C ARG A 135 -7.28 -8.08 1.52
N ILE A 136 -8.62 -7.99 1.45
CA ILE A 136 -9.34 -7.04 0.59
C ILE A 136 -8.94 -5.59 0.89
N TYR A 137 -8.85 -5.24 2.17
CA TYR A 137 -8.48 -3.91 2.61
C TYR A 137 -7.11 -3.50 2.04
N PHE A 138 -6.10 -4.36 2.16
CA PHE A 138 -4.75 -4.06 1.68
C PHE A 138 -4.59 -4.07 0.17
N GLU A 139 -5.40 -4.84 -0.57
CA GLU A 139 -5.35 -4.84 -2.03
C GLU A 139 -6.04 -3.60 -2.63
N GLN A 140 -7.19 -3.18 -2.09
CA GLN A 140 -8.07 -2.20 -2.75
C GLN A 140 -7.93 -0.77 -2.22
N PHE A 141 -7.88 -0.58 -0.89
CA PHE A 141 -7.94 0.75 -0.31
C PHE A 141 -6.75 1.65 -0.64
N PRO A 142 -5.50 1.15 -0.84
CA PRO A 142 -4.42 2.02 -1.30
C PRO A 142 -4.75 2.75 -2.60
N GLY A 143 -5.53 2.13 -3.50
CA GLY A 143 -5.96 2.72 -4.76
C GLY A 143 -7.10 3.74 -4.65
N GLN A 144 -7.71 3.92 -3.48
CA GLN A 144 -8.85 4.82 -3.27
C GLN A 144 -8.47 6.15 -2.61
N ARG A 145 -7.19 6.37 -2.30
CA ARG A 145 -6.71 7.59 -1.64
C ARG A 145 -6.49 8.72 -2.64
N SER A 146 -6.67 9.96 -2.18
CA SER A 146 -6.24 11.13 -2.95
C SER A 146 -4.71 11.20 -2.94
N ILE A 147 -4.08 10.91 -4.09
CA ILE A 147 -2.62 10.88 -4.22
C ILE A 147 -2.01 12.23 -3.86
N LEU A 148 -2.55 13.33 -4.36
CA LEU A 148 -2.01 14.66 -4.09
C LEU A 148 -2.11 15.04 -2.61
N ALA A 149 -3.21 14.65 -1.94
CA ALA A 149 -3.36 14.88 -0.50
C ALA A 149 -2.34 14.08 0.32
N GLU A 150 -2.03 12.84 -0.08
CA GLU A 150 -1.02 12.01 0.59
C GLU A 150 0.41 12.50 0.32
N VAL A 151 0.71 13.03 -0.87
CA VAL A 151 1.99 13.69 -1.18
C VAL A 151 2.16 14.93 -0.29
N ALA A 152 1.15 15.80 -0.23
CA ALA A 152 1.17 16.97 0.64
C ALA A 152 1.35 16.58 2.12
N ARG A 153 0.65 15.52 2.57
CA ARG A 153 0.82 14.96 3.92
C ARG A 153 2.25 14.52 4.20
N SER A 154 2.96 13.97 3.20
CA SER A 154 4.36 13.59 3.38
C SER A 154 5.26 14.78 3.65
N ILE A 155 5.08 15.88 2.92
CA ILE A 155 5.83 17.12 3.16
C ILE A 155 5.51 17.69 4.56
N LEU A 156 4.23 17.64 4.97
CA LEU A 156 3.78 18.13 6.28
C LEU A 156 4.19 17.27 7.48
N LEU A 157 4.50 15.98 7.27
CA LEU A 157 4.93 15.06 8.33
C LEU A 157 6.45 14.93 8.39
N PHE A 158 7.12 14.95 7.24
CA PHE A 158 8.50 14.47 7.12
C PHE A 158 9.45 15.52 6.54
N GLY A 159 8.93 16.50 5.80
CA GLY A 159 9.69 17.40 4.94
C GLY A 159 9.89 18.79 5.53
N SER A 160 10.12 19.75 4.63
CA SER A 160 10.38 21.15 4.98
C SER A 160 9.23 21.84 5.73
N ALA A 161 7.99 21.37 5.55
CA ALA A 161 6.80 21.90 6.24
C ALA A 161 6.40 21.10 7.50
N SER A 162 7.25 20.16 7.93
CA SER A 162 7.05 19.44 9.18
C SER A 162 7.28 20.34 10.38
N GLU A 163 6.38 20.26 11.36
CA GLU A 163 6.45 21.02 12.61
C GLU A 163 6.66 20.06 13.77
N ILE A 164 7.64 20.37 14.62
CA ILE A 164 7.93 19.61 15.84
C ILE A 164 7.10 20.22 16.99
N PRO A 165 6.32 19.41 17.73
CA PRO A 165 5.51 19.93 18.83
C PRO A 165 6.38 20.61 19.89
N SER A 166 5.84 21.68 20.49
CA SER A 166 6.52 22.41 21.57
C SER A 166 6.84 21.48 22.75
N GLY A 167 8.05 21.62 23.31
CA GLY A 167 8.52 20.79 24.42
C GLY A 167 8.92 19.36 24.03
N TYR A 168 8.85 19.00 22.75
CA TYR A 168 9.33 17.72 22.23
C TYR A 168 10.63 17.89 21.46
N ALA A 169 11.57 16.95 21.62
CA ALA A 169 12.83 16.91 20.89
C ALA A 169 12.98 15.53 20.23
N PRO A 170 12.87 15.41 18.90
CA PRO A 170 13.05 14.14 18.21
C PRO A 170 14.49 13.66 18.32
N LYS A 171 14.69 12.34 18.30
CA LYS A 171 16.03 11.73 18.38
C LYS A 171 16.62 11.44 17.00
N LEU A 172 15.79 10.95 16.10
CA LEU A 172 16.11 10.59 14.73
C LEU A 172 15.60 11.62 13.72
N MET A 173 14.31 12.03 13.82
CA MET A 173 13.66 13.00 12.93
C MET A 173 14.08 14.46 13.24
N THR A 174 15.38 14.69 13.47
CA THR A 174 15.96 16.02 13.62
C THR A 174 16.21 16.66 12.26
N PRO A 175 16.44 17.98 12.15
CA PRO A 175 16.76 18.62 10.87
C PRO A 175 17.87 17.88 10.11
N GLY A 176 17.68 17.65 8.81
CA GLY A 176 18.62 16.91 7.97
C GLY A 176 18.55 15.38 8.09
N TRP A 177 17.53 14.81 8.75
CA TRP A 177 17.46 13.36 8.98
C TRP A 177 17.35 12.54 7.70
N PHE A 178 16.60 13.02 6.72
CA PHE A 178 16.38 12.31 5.48
C PHE A 178 17.66 12.27 4.64
N GLU A 179 18.39 13.38 4.62
CA GLU A 179 19.69 13.56 3.99
C GLU A 179 20.71 12.60 4.59
N ARG A 180 20.73 12.47 5.92
CA ARG A 180 21.63 11.50 6.59
C ARG A 180 21.29 10.05 6.22
N LEU A 181 20.01 9.72 6.05
CA LEU A 181 19.60 8.36 5.66
C LEU A 181 19.86 8.05 4.18
N THR A 182 19.78 9.04 3.31
CA THR A 182 19.87 8.88 1.85
C THR A 182 21.21 9.29 1.26
N GLY A 183 22.16 9.74 2.10
CA GLY A 183 23.45 10.22 1.65
C GLY A 183 23.36 11.56 0.91
N GLY A 184 22.47 12.45 1.34
CA GLY A 184 22.41 13.85 0.90
C GLY A 184 21.24 14.23 -0.01
N LEU A 185 20.21 13.39 -0.17
CA LEU A 185 18.96 13.84 -0.79
C LEU A 185 18.09 14.52 0.27
N THR A 186 17.49 15.67 -0.05
CA THR A 186 16.42 16.21 0.79
C THR A 186 15.14 15.40 0.57
N LEU A 187 14.18 15.45 1.51
CA LEU A 187 12.88 14.78 1.29
C LEU A 187 12.16 15.40 0.08
N ASP A 188 12.22 16.73 -0.03
CA ASP A 188 11.53 17.49 -1.07
C ASP A 188 12.07 17.09 -2.45
N ASP A 189 13.40 17.05 -2.64
CA ASP A 189 14.03 16.53 -3.86
C ASP A 189 13.59 15.10 -4.18
N TYR A 190 13.50 14.24 -3.16
CA TYR A 190 13.08 12.85 -3.31
C TYR A 190 11.62 12.76 -3.77
N VAL A 191 10.72 13.51 -3.14
CA VAL A 191 9.28 13.53 -3.47
C VAL A 191 9.05 14.11 -4.87
N GLU A 192 9.72 15.20 -5.21
CA GLU A 192 9.64 15.82 -6.54
C GLU A 192 10.17 14.88 -7.63
N SER A 193 11.28 14.20 -7.36
CA SER A 193 11.86 13.22 -8.29
C SER A 193 10.92 12.03 -8.50
N VAL A 194 10.32 11.50 -7.43
CA VAL A 194 9.30 10.44 -7.51
C VAL A 194 8.11 10.91 -8.35
N PHE A 195 7.64 12.15 -8.14
CA PHE A 195 6.56 12.73 -8.91
C PHE A 195 6.92 12.83 -10.40
N LEU A 196 8.11 13.36 -10.72
CA LEU A 196 8.61 13.46 -12.10
C LEU A 196 8.60 12.10 -12.81
N PHE A 197 9.19 11.06 -12.21
CA PHE A 197 9.21 9.73 -12.83
C PHE A 197 7.82 9.10 -12.92
N SER A 198 6.91 9.44 -12.01
CA SER A 198 5.53 8.98 -12.12
C SER A 198 4.83 9.58 -13.35
N VAL A 199 5.11 10.85 -13.68
CA VAL A 199 4.59 11.53 -14.86
C VAL A 199 5.25 11.01 -16.14
N ILE A 200 6.56 10.82 -16.15
CA ILE A 200 7.28 10.22 -17.30
C ILE A 200 6.68 8.84 -17.62
N ALA A 201 6.55 7.98 -16.61
CA ALA A 201 5.97 6.66 -16.79
C ALA A 201 4.52 6.72 -17.28
N GLN A 202 3.70 7.64 -16.77
CA GLN A 202 2.33 7.85 -17.24
C GLN A 202 2.28 8.22 -18.73
N GLN A 203 3.11 9.17 -19.16
CA GLN A 203 3.10 9.67 -20.54
C GLN A 203 3.73 8.68 -21.53
N GLN A 204 4.66 7.85 -21.08
CA GLN A 204 5.41 6.93 -21.95
C GLN A 204 4.96 5.46 -21.84
N SER A 205 3.69 5.21 -21.50
CA SER A 205 3.14 3.84 -21.39
C SER A 205 3.94 2.94 -20.43
N GLY A 206 4.38 3.53 -19.33
CA GLY A 206 5.17 2.93 -18.25
C GLY A 206 6.65 2.69 -18.58
N ARG A 207 7.16 3.22 -19.70
CA ARG A 207 8.61 3.29 -19.95
C ARG A 207 9.21 4.47 -19.20
N VAL A 208 10.45 4.30 -18.77
CA VAL A 208 11.21 5.36 -18.11
C VAL A 208 12.65 5.30 -18.60
N SER A 209 13.21 6.44 -19.01
CA SER A 209 14.63 6.54 -19.33
C SER A 209 15.29 7.67 -18.53
N LEU A 210 16.52 7.46 -18.08
CA LEU A 210 17.33 8.55 -17.53
C LEU A 210 17.73 9.58 -18.59
N ASP A 211 17.73 9.17 -19.87
CA ASP A 211 17.99 10.08 -20.99
C ASP A 211 16.86 11.11 -21.16
N ASP A 212 15.67 10.84 -20.63
CA ASP A 212 14.56 11.80 -20.65
C ASP A 212 14.94 13.09 -19.88
N LEU A 213 15.79 12.98 -18.86
CA LEU A 213 16.27 14.11 -18.06
C LEU A 213 17.18 15.06 -18.85
N ASP A 214 17.75 14.61 -19.96
CA ASP A 214 18.56 15.43 -20.87
C ASP A 214 17.71 16.05 -22.00
N SER A 215 16.39 15.87 -21.97
CA SER A 215 15.49 16.51 -22.92
C SER A 215 15.47 18.04 -22.71
N PRO A 216 15.35 18.84 -23.78
CA PRO A 216 15.29 20.30 -23.66
C PRO A 216 14.20 20.79 -22.68
N ALA A 217 13.04 20.14 -22.68
CA ALA A 217 11.92 20.50 -21.81
C ALA A 217 12.22 20.31 -20.31
N LEU A 218 13.02 19.30 -19.94
CA LEU A 218 13.40 19.08 -18.53
C LEU A 218 14.65 19.87 -18.14
N LEU A 219 15.55 20.15 -19.09
CA LEU A 219 16.70 21.03 -18.86
C LEU A 219 16.25 22.47 -18.55
N GLU A 220 15.15 22.94 -19.13
CA GLU A 220 14.53 24.23 -18.78
C GLU A 220 14.01 24.28 -17.33
N LEU A 221 13.78 23.13 -16.68
CA LEU A 221 13.34 23.04 -15.29
C LEU A 221 14.49 22.92 -14.29
N ALA A 222 15.75 22.87 -14.75
CA ALA A 222 16.92 22.66 -13.89
C ALA A 222 17.13 23.75 -12.82
N ASP A 223 16.58 24.95 -13.04
CA ASP A 223 16.63 26.05 -12.06
C ASP A 223 15.63 25.89 -10.90
N VAL A 224 14.62 25.03 -11.07
CA VAL A 224 13.55 24.79 -10.09
C VAL A 224 13.65 23.40 -9.48
N PHE A 225 14.25 22.45 -10.19
CA PHE A 225 14.29 21.04 -9.83
C PHE A 225 15.69 20.45 -10.03
N SER A 226 16.19 19.70 -9.03
CA SER A 226 17.51 19.07 -9.09
C SER A 226 17.49 17.80 -9.96
N LEU A 227 17.93 17.93 -11.22
CA LEU A 227 18.08 16.79 -12.13
C LEU A 227 19.08 15.74 -11.60
N ASP A 228 20.12 16.17 -10.88
CA ASP A 228 21.06 15.27 -10.22
C ASP A 228 20.39 14.46 -9.10
N ALA A 229 19.53 15.10 -8.30
CA ALA A 229 18.72 14.38 -7.31
C ALA A 229 17.78 13.38 -8.00
N ALA A 230 17.17 13.75 -9.13
CA ALA A 230 16.33 12.85 -9.92
C ALA A 230 17.09 11.58 -10.36
N ARG A 231 18.29 11.75 -10.92
CA ARG A 231 19.14 10.62 -11.31
C ARG A 231 19.42 9.70 -10.13
N ARG A 232 19.77 10.26 -8.97
CA ARG A 232 20.01 9.49 -7.74
C ARG A 232 18.76 8.78 -7.24
N VAL A 233 17.62 9.45 -7.19
CA VAL A 233 16.33 8.85 -6.77
C VAL A 233 15.96 7.68 -7.67
N PHE A 234 16.13 7.83 -8.98
CA PHE A 234 15.91 6.74 -9.93
C PHE A 234 16.79 5.53 -9.61
N THR A 235 18.11 5.73 -9.58
CA THR A 235 19.10 4.66 -9.42
C THR A 235 19.03 4.01 -8.03
N ASP A 236 18.96 4.82 -6.97
CA ASP A 236 19.09 4.34 -5.60
C ASP A 236 17.76 3.88 -5.01
N HIS A 237 16.62 4.45 -5.47
CA HIS A 237 15.33 4.29 -4.81
C HIS A 237 14.19 3.73 -5.66
N LEU A 238 14.25 3.80 -6.99
CA LEU A 238 13.13 3.38 -7.85
C LEU A 238 13.43 2.12 -8.66
N VAL A 239 14.68 1.90 -9.05
CA VAL A 239 15.07 0.79 -9.94
C VAL A 239 15.43 -0.47 -9.17
N THR A 240 15.09 -1.62 -9.76
CA THR A 240 15.62 -2.94 -9.41
C THR A 240 15.91 -3.75 -10.67
N LYS A 241 16.73 -4.79 -10.53
CA LYS A 241 16.93 -5.80 -11.58
C LYS A 241 16.11 -7.05 -11.29
N VAL A 242 15.86 -7.87 -12.32
CA VAL A 242 15.06 -9.11 -12.20
C VAL A 242 15.56 -10.03 -11.08
N ASP A 243 16.88 -10.21 -10.95
CA ASP A 243 17.43 -11.17 -9.98
C ASP A 243 17.34 -10.65 -8.53
N GLU A 244 17.54 -9.35 -8.32
CA GLU A 244 17.30 -8.68 -7.05
C GLU A 244 15.82 -8.75 -6.65
N PHE A 245 14.92 -8.43 -7.59
CA PHE A 245 13.49 -8.56 -7.39
C PHE A 245 13.11 -9.98 -6.95
N LYS A 246 13.63 -11.01 -7.63
CA LYS A 246 13.38 -12.41 -7.29
C LYS A 246 13.87 -12.75 -5.89
N ALA A 247 15.06 -12.28 -5.50
CA ALA A 247 15.61 -12.49 -4.17
C ALA A 247 14.70 -11.86 -3.10
N THR A 248 14.33 -10.59 -3.24
CA THR A 248 13.42 -9.91 -2.30
C THR A 248 12.06 -10.59 -2.24
N ASN A 249 11.48 -10.97 -3.39
CA ASN A 249 10.16 -11.61 -3.41
C ASN A 249 10.14 -12.95 -2.68
N ARG A 250 11.23 -13.72 -2.72
CA ARG A 250 11.34 -15.00 -2.00
C ARG A 250 11.33 -14.83 -0.49
N VAL A 251 12.04 -13.82 0.03
CA VAL A 251 12.09 -13.52 1.48
C VAL A 251 10.70 -13.40 2.09
N TRP A 252 9.80 -12.69 1.42
CA TRP A 252 8.46 -12.41 1.94
C TRP A 252 7.43 -13.51 1.63
N ARG A 253 7.63 -14.27 0.57
CA ARG A 253 6.61 -15.18 0.05
C ARG A 253 6.86 -16.65 0.38
N ASP A 254 8.12 -17.07 0.40
CA ASP A 254 8.46 -18.49 0.61
C ASP A 254 8.06 -19.02 2.00
N PRO A 255 8.07 -18.22 3.09
CA PRO A 255 7.58 -18.66 4.40
C PRO A 255 6.06 -18.89 4.47
N LEU A 256 5.28 -18.37 3.51
CA LEU A 256 3.82 -18.34 3.61
C LEU A 256 3.16 -19.60 3.02
N PRO A 257 2.00 -20.02 3.56
CA PRO A 257 1.11 -21.01 2.96
C PRO A 257 0.63 -20.59 1.56
N SER A 258 0.23 -21.55 0.72
CA SER A 258 -0.15 -21.30 -0.69
C SER A 258 -1.25 -20.24 -0.84
N ALA A 259 -2.28 -20.29 0.01
CA ALA A 259 -3.41 -19.35 0.01
C ALA A 259 -2.99 -17.90 0.30
N GLU A 260 -1.93 -17.70 1.09
CA GLU A 260 -1.44 -16.39 1.53
C GLU A 260 -0.44 -15.75 0.55
N LYS A 261 0.18 -16.55 -0.33
CA LYS A 261 1.30 -16.10 -1.20
C LYS A 261 0.94 -14.93 -2.11
N LYS A 262 -0.31 -14.83 -2.54
CA LYS A 262 -0.81 -13.70 -3.34
C LYS A 262 -0.68 -12.37 -2.57
N PHE A 263 -1.03 -12.38 -1.29
CA PHE A 263 -1.10 -11.17 -0.45
C PHE A 263 0.24 -10.76 0.16
N ALA A 264 1.25 -11.62 0.03
CA ALA A 264 2.63 -11.37 0.45
C ALA A 264 3.23 -10.09 -0.18
N PHE A 265 4.30 -9.55 0.41
CA PHE A 265 4.83 -8.25 -0.01
C PHE A 265 5.20 -8.22 -1.50
N ASN A 266 4.68 -7.25 -2.25
CA ASN A 266 5.08 -7.03 -3.64
C ASN A 266 6.29 -6.10 -3.70
N PRO A 267 7.49 -6.56 -4.10
CA PRO A 267 8.68 -5.71 -4.13
C PRO A 267 8.59 -4.52 -5.08
N LEU A 268 7.66 -4.53 -6.04
CA LEU A 268 7.38 -3.36 -6.90
C LEU A 268 6.91 -2.15 -6.10
N THR A 269 6.35 -2.32 -4.90
CA THR A 269 6.01 -1.19 -4.01
C THR A 269 7.24 -0.45 -3.50
N ASN A 270 8.41 -1.10 -3.44
CA ASN A 270 9.65 -0.48 -2.96
C ASN A 270 10.59 -0.08 -4.10
N ARG A 271 10.64 -0.88 -5.17
CA ARG A 271 11.41 -0.62 -6.39
C ARG A 271 10.49 -0.83 -7.62
N PRO A 272 9.71 0.19 -8.00
CA PRO A 272 8.65 0.08 -9.01
C PRO A 272 9.14 -0.04 -10.44
N ILE A 273 10.40 0.33 -10.72
CA ILE A 273 10.99 0.32 -12.06
C ILE A 273 11.92 -0.88 -12.16
N VAL A 274 11.85 -1.60 -13.29
CA VAL A 274 12.67 -2.79 -13.52
C VAL A 274 13.53 -2.62 -14.76
N GLU A 275 14.82 -2.86 -14.61
CA GLU A 275 15.82 -2.88 -15.67
C GLU A 275 16.15 -4.31 -16.14
N GLY A 276 16.77 -4.41 -17.31
CA GLY A 276 17.15 -5.69 -17.92
C GLY A 276 15.97 -6.47 -18.50
N ILE A 277 14.91 -5.74 -18.86
CA ILE A 277 13.67 -6.26 -19.46
C ILE A 277 13.41 -5.44 -20.72
N ALA A 278 13.11 -6.10 -21.84
CA ALA A 278 12.95 -5.40 -23.12
C ALA A 278 14.14 -4.46 -23.45
N SER A 279 13.90 -3.38 -24.20
CA SER A 279 14.95 -2.45 -24.65
C SER A 279 15.27 -1.31 -23.66
N GLY A 280 14.65 -1.26 -22.48
CA GLY A 280 14.80 -0.14 -21.53
C GLY A 280 14.08 -0.39 -20.22
N ALA A 281 14.20 0.53 -19.26
CA ALA A 281 13.55 0.39 -17.96
C ALA A 281 12.02 0.54 -18.09
N VAL A 282 11.29 -0.30 -17.36
CA VAL A 282 9.83 -0.35 -17.40
C VAL A 282 9.28 -0.36 -15.99
N ALA A 283 8.19 0.37 -15.75
CA ALA A 283 7.39 0.33 -14.54
C ALA A 283 6.14 -0.53 -14.79
N PRO A 284 6.12 -1.83 -14.44
CA PRO A 284 4.99 -2.71 -14.73
C PRO A 284 3.72 -2.35 -13.93
N TRP A 285 3.90 -1.55 -12.88
CA TRP A 285 2.84 -1.00 -12.04
C TRP A 285 3.10 0.49 -11.82
N VAL A 286 2.69 1.33 -12.76
CA VAL A 286 3.02 2.77 -12.79
C VAL A 286 2.62 3.50 -11.50
N GLN A 287 1.47 3.16 -10.91
CA GLN A 287 1.01 3.77 -9.66
C GLN A 287 1.98 3.54 -8.50
N ALA A 288 2.74 2.44 -8.49
CA ALA A 288 3.70 2.18 -7.43
C ALA A 288 4.83 3.23 -7.38
N ILE A 289 5.11 3.94 -8.48
CA ILE A 289 6.09 5.03 -8.48
C ILE A 289 5.65 6.11 -7.51
N ILE A 290 4.48 6.73 -7.73
CA ILE A 290 4.04 7.83 -6.87
C ILE A 290 3.80 7.38 -5.42
N THR A 291 3.48 6.10 -5.19
CA THR A 291 3.35 5.58 -3.81
C THR A 291 4.62 5.72 -2.98
N LYS A 292 5.80 5.78 -3.61
CA LYS A 292 7.10 5.98 -2.94
C LYS A 292 7.22 7.33 -2.24
N ALA A 293 6.41 8.31 -2.62
CA ALA A 293 6.33 9.63 -2.03
C ALA A 293 5.23 9.74 -0.95
N LEU A 294 4.56 8.65 -0.61
CA LEU A 294 3.47 8.65 0.38
C LEU A 294 3.96 8.23 1.77
N PRO A 295 3.23 8.60 2.85
CA PRO A 295 3.65 8.35 4.22
C PRO A 295 4.01 6.90 4.54
N PRO A 296 3.26 5.86 4.05
CA PRO A 296 3.63 4.47 4.30
C PRO A 296 5.01 4.10 3.75
N SER A 297 5.38 4.59 2.57
CA SER A 297 6.68 4.29 1.98
C SER A 297 7.84 5.01 2.67
N ILE A 298 7.60 6.23 3.17
CA ILE A 298 8.59 6.99 3.95
C ILE A 298 8.76 6.35 5.34
N TYR A 299 7.68 5.88 5.96
CA TYR A 299 7.72 5.18 7.26
C TYR A 299 8.63 3.95 7.26
N PHE A 300 8.67 3.20 6.16
CA PHE A 300 9.51 2.01 6.03
C PHE A 300 10.89 2.27 5.40
N LEU A 301 11.20 3.53 5.06
CA LEU A 301 12.50 3.91 4.49
C LEU A 301 13.67 3.68 5.46
N PRO A 302 13.58 4.03 6.77
CA PRO A 302 14.68 3.78 7.69
C PRO A 302 15.05 2.29 7.78
N PRO A 303 16.36 1.98 7.89
CA PRO A 303 16.87 0.65 8.22
C PRO A 303 16.20 0.07 9.47
N THR A 304 16.09 -1.27 9.53
CA THR A 304 15.32 -1.98 10.57
C THR A 304 15.75 -1.60 11.99
N ASP A 305 17.03 -1.38 12.23
CA ASP A 305 17.60 -0.96 13.53
C ASP A 305 17.20 0.46 13.94
N LEU A 306 16.87 1.34 12.98
CA LEU A 306 16.41 2.70 13.24
C LEU A 306 14.88 2.84 13.27
N ARG A 307 14.12 1.84 12.81
CA ARG A 307 12.65 1.92 12.69
C ARG A 307 11.94 2.23 14.01
N LYS A 308 12.43 1.66 15.12
CA LYS A 308 11.83 1.94 16.44
C LYS A 308 11.99 3.40 16.81
N SER A 309 13.20 3.96 16.70
CA SER A 309 13.46 5.36 16.98
C SER A 309 12.68 6.29 16.05
N PHE A 310 12.55 5.91 14.77
CA PHE A 310 11.72 6.65 13.83
C PHE A 310 10.25 6.67 14.23
N ALA A 311 9.68 5.51 14.59
CA ALA A 311 8.28 5.41 15.01
C ALA A 311 8.01 6.13 16.34
N ASP A 312 8.96 6.07 17.28
CA ASP A 312 8.91 6.78 18.56
C ASP A 312 8.89 8.32 18.33
N ASP A 313 9.60 8.82 17.31
CA ASP A 313 9.59 10.23 16.91
C ASP A 313 8.35 10.65 16.12
N LEU A 314 7.89 9.78 15.21
CA LEU A 314 6.75 10.08 14.35
C LEU A 314 5.44 10.20 15.14
N GLY A 315 5.29 9.47 16.25
CA GLY A 315 4.07 9.50 17.06
C GLY A 315 3.65 10.91 17.49
N PRO A 316 4.49 11.64 18.25
CA PRO A 316 4.24 13.03 18.64
C PRO A 316 4.08 13.99 17.46
N VAL A 317 4.90 13.84 16.41
CA VAL A 317 4.78 14.68 15.19
C VAL A 317 3.43 14.46 14.51
N PHE A 318 2.96 13.21 14.44
CA PHE A 318 1.67 12.87 13.84
C PHE A 318 0.48 13.36 14.66
N GLN A 319 0.55 13.30 16.00
CA GLN A 319 -0.42 13.96 16.88
C GLN A 319 -0.47 15.46 16.62
N HIS A 320 0.69 16.12 16.57
CA HIS A 320 0.77 17.56 16.32
C HIS A 320 0.23 17.95 14.94
N TYR A 321 0.61 17.21 13.91
CA TYR A 321 0.06 17.33 12.56
C TYR A 321 -1.47 17.22 12.57
N THR A 322 -2.02 16.24 13.29
CA THR A 322 -3.48 16.05 13.38
C THR A 322 -4.16 17.29 13.96
N GLY A 323 -3.64 17.87 15.04
CA GLY A 323 -4.14 19.14 15.59
C GLY A 323 -4.16 20.26 14.56
N ARG A 324 -3.06 20.46 13.82
CA ARG A 324 -2.97 21.44 12.72
C ARG A 324 -4.05 21.19 11.65
N GLN A 325 -4.36 19.94 11.33
CA GLN A 325 -5.42 19.61 10.37
C GLN A 325 -6.84 19.83 10.94
N LEU A 326 -7.04 19.68 12.24
CA LEU A 326 -8.32 19.98 12.87
C LEU A 326 -8.59 21.48 12.88
N GLU A 327 -7.56 22.31 13.06
CA GLU A 327 -7.69 23.77 13.08
C GLU A 327 -8.17 24.34 11.73
N VAL A 328 -7.83 23.69 10.60
CA VAL A 328 -8.24 24.14 9.26
C VAL A 328 -9.69 23.82 8.89
N ILE A 329 -10.42 23.03 9.69
CA ILE A 329 -11.84 22.73 9.45
C ILE A 329 -12.64 24.03 9.51
N ASP A 330 -13.47 24.34 8.52
CA ASP A 330 -14.25 25.59 8.54
C ASP A 330 -15.47 25.50 9.49
N GLY A 331 -15.93 26.65 9.99
CA GLY A 331 -17.10 26.77 10.86
C GLY A 331 -16.82 26.92 12.35
N ALA A 332 -17.90 27.01 13.15
CA ALA A 332 -17.83 27.13 14.61
C ALA A 332 -17.30 25.83 15.21
N LYS A 333 -16.14 25.91 15.88
CA LYS A 333 -15.48 24.77 16.51
C LYS A 333 -14.49 25.23 17.57
N GLN A 334 -14.14 24.33 18.48
CA GLN A 334 -12.96 24.45 19.33
C GLN A 334 -12.10 23.20 19.18
N VAL A 335 -10.80 23.39 18.96
CA VAL A 335 -9.82 22.31 18.92
C VAL A 335 -9.05 22.36 20.23
N LEU A 336 -9.17 21.32 21.04
CA LEU A 336 -8.50 21.22 22.34
C LEU A 336 -7.47 20.08 22.30
N PRO A 337 -6.22 20.33 22.71
CA PRO A 337 -5.19 19.29 22.77
C PRO A 337 -5.46 18.30 23.91
N GLU A 338 -4.60 17.28 24.01
CA GLU A 338 -4.54 16.38 25.16
C GLU A 338 -4.40 17.19 26.46
N GLU A 339 -5.27 16.88 27.41
CA GLU A 339 -5.30 17.53 28.73
C GLU A 339 -4.86 16.54 29.81
N ARG A 340 -4.01 17.02 30.71
CA ARG A 340 -3.62 16.29 31.92
C ARG A 340 -4.48 16.72 33.08
N TYR A 341 -5.17 15.77 33.70
CA TYR A 341 -6.03 16.04 34.85
C TYR A 341 -5.82 15.01 35.96
N LYS A 342 -6.28 15.36 37.17
CA LYS A 342 -6.22 14.49 38.34
C LYS A 342 -7.56 13.86 38.63
N LEU A 343 -7.59 12.54 38.72
CA LEU A 343 -8.71 11.79 39.29
C LEU A 343 -8.29 11.24 40.65
N GLY A 344 -8.71 11.92 41.71
CA GLY A 344 -8.19 11.66 43.06
C GLY A 344 -6.69 11.98 43.16
N LYS A 345 -5.87 10.94 43.40
CA LYS A 345 -4.39 11.07 43.48
C LYS A 345 -3.69 10.71 42.17
N GLN A 346 -4.40 10.16 41.19
CA GLN A 346 -3.81 9.72 39.93
C GLN A 346 -3.86 10.84 38.90
N GLU A 347 -2.72 11.08 38.25
CA GLU A 347 -2.64 11.94 37.07
C GLU A 347 -2.95 11.09 35.83
N ILE A 348 -3.82 11.60 34.96
CA ILE A 348 -4.35 10.87 33.81
C ILE A 348 -4.24 11.77 32.58
N ASP A 349 -3.72 11.21 31.49
CA ASP A 349 -3.79 11.82 30.16
C ASP A 349 -5.14 11.47 29.50
N SER A 350 -5.78 12.49 28.90
CA SER A 350 -7.00 12.32 28.09
C SER A 350 -6.70 11.68 26.73
N CYS A 351 -7.66 11.69 25.78
CA CYS A 351 -7.33 11.41 24.39
C CYS A 351 -6.53 12.58 23.77
N ASP A 352 -5.85 12.28 22.67
CA ASP A 352 -4.90 13.19 22.01
C ASP A 352 -5.50 14.54 21.58
N TRP A 353 -6.74 14.52 21.10
CA TRP A 353 -7.46 15.73 20.71
C TRP A 353 -8.95 15.62 21.01
N PHE A 354 -9.55 16.78 21.26
CA PHE A 354 -10.98 17.00 21.22
C PHE A 354 -11.31 17.98 20.11
N LEU A 355 -12.29 17.63 19.29
CA LEU A 355 -12.92 18.55 18.36
C LEU A 355 -14.34 18.80 18.86
N ASP A 356 -14.53 19.96 19.49
CA ASP A 356 -15.82 20.43 19.98
C ASP A 356 -16.54 21.18 18.85
N LEU A 357 -17.66 20.61 18.41
CA LEU A 357 -18.54 21.15 17.36
C LEU A 357 -19.92 21.43 17.97
N PRO A 358 -20.77 22.22 17.30
CA PRO A 358 -22.16 22.36 17.71
C PRO A 358 -22.81 20.99 17.90
N ASP A 359 -23.30 20.74 19.12
CA ASP A 359 -24.03 19.53 19.53
C ASP A 359 -23.24 18.21 19.52
N VAL A 360 -21.94 18.22 19.18
CA VAL A 360 -21.12 17.00 19.16
C VAL A 360 -19.68 17.24 19.58
N LEU A 361 -19.23 16.46 20.57
CA LEU A 361 -17.83 16.38 20.96
C LEU A 361 -17.21 15.14 20.32
N VAL A 362 -16.19 15.32 19.47
CA VAL A 362 -15.46 14.23 18.84
C VAL A 362 -14.16 13.98 19.61
N LEU A 363 -13.98 12.76 20.11
CA LEU A 363 -12.76 12.30 20.76
C LEU A 363 -11.84 11.66 19.72
N ILE A 364 -10.58 12.10 19.67
CA ILE A 364 -9.64 11.68 18.63
C ILE A 364 -8.39 11.12 19.30
N GLU A 365 -8.02 9.91 18.88
CA GLU A 365 -6.77 9.25 19.24
C GLU A 365 -5.96 9.03 17.96
N CYS A 366 -4.71 9.46 17.98
CA CYS A 366 -3.80 9.40 16.85
C CYS A 366 -2.93 8.14 16.91
N LYS A 367 -2.81 7.46 15.76
CA LYS A 367 -1.88 6.34 15.57
C LYS A 367 -1.19 6.47 14.22
N ALA A 368 0.13 6.62 14.24
CA ALA A 368 0.96 6.71 13.04
C ALA A 368 1.49 5.35 12.55
N ARG A 369 1.29 4.29 13.35
CA ARG A 369 1.82 2.94 13.08
C ARG A 369 1.27 2.42 11.75
N GLN A 370 2.16 2.02 10.87
CA GLN A 370 1.78 1.37 9.62
C GLN A 370 1.54 -0.13 9.82
N PRO A 371 0.56 -0.72 9.13
CA PRO A 371 0.35 -2.16 9.10
C PRO A 371 1.60 -2.96 8.73
N ILE A 372 1.78 -4.10 9.40
CA ILE A 372 2.88 -5.04 9.15
C ILE A 372 2.40 -6.22 8.29
N GLU A 373 3.34 -7.08 7.88
CA GLU A 373 3.08 -8.20 6.98
C GLU A 373 1.97 -9.14 7.47
N SER A 374 1.93 -9.48 8.76
CA SER A 374 0.90 -10.37 9.30
C SER A 374 -0.52 -9.85 9.11
N LEU A 375 -0.73 -8.55 9.29
CA LEU A 375 -2.02 -7.91 9.05
C LEU A 375 -2.38 -7.88 7.56
N ARG A 376 -1.38 -7.73 6.67
CA ARG A 376 -1.59 -7.71 5.22
C ARG A 376 -1.96 -9.08 4.66
N VAL A 377 -1.32 -10.15 5.13
CA VAL A 377 -1.66 -11.52 4.70
C VAL A 377 -2.82 -12.14 5.49
N GLY A 378 -3.34 -11.46 6.52
CA GLY A 378 -4.34 -12.04 7.42
C GLY A 378 -3.82 -13.32 8.09
N GLY A 379 -2.55 -13.32 8.52
CA GLY A 379 -1.89 -14.48 9.12
C GLY A 379 -2.43 -14.79 10.51
N ALA A 380 -1.97 -15.88 11.13
CA ALA A 380 -2.51 -16.36 12.42
C ALA A 380 -2.43 -15.33 13.57
N ASP A 381 -1.49 -14.39 13.53
CA ASP A 381 -1.27 -13.35 14.54
C ASP A 381 -1.97 -12.01 14.21
N TRP A 382 -2.80 -11.93 13.17
CA TRP A 382 -3.38 -10.68 12.68
C TRP A 382 -4.20 -9.92 13.75
N LEU A 383 -5.00 -10.62 14.55
CA LEU A 383 -5.79 -10.02 15.64
C LEU A 383 -4.90 -9.41 16.73
N GLN A 384 -3.85 -10.12 17.13
CA GLN A 384 -2.88 -9.60 18.10
C GLN A 384 -2.20 -8.35 17.53
N SER A 385 -1.84 -8.36 16.23
CA SER A 385 -1.27 -7.18 15.57
C SER A 385 -2.23 -5.98 15.57
N ILE A 386 -3.55 -6.20 15.45
CA ILE A 386 -4.55 -5.12 15.56
C ILE A 386 -4.60 -4.60 17.00
N GLU A 387 -4.75 -5.49 17.97
CA GLU A 387 -4.84 -5.13 19.39
C GLU A 387 -3.60 -4.33 19.85
N ASP A 388 -2.41 -4.77 19.45
CA ASP A 388 -1.15 -4.07 19.73
C ASP A 388 -1.05 -2.70 19.04
N SER A 389 -1.79 -2.48 17.96
CA SER A 389 -1.74 -1.25 17.17
C SER A 389 -2.75 -0.20 17.62
N ILE A 390 -3.99 -0.61 17.94
CA ILE A 390 -5.09 0.31 18.23
C ILE A 390 -5.74 0.10 19.61
N GLY A 391 -5.53 -1.05 20.27
CA GLY A 391 -6.24 -1.41 21.50
C GLY A 391 -6.02 -0.43 22.66
N LYS A 392 -4.79 0.09 22.81
CA LYS A 392 -4.50 1.15 23.79
C LYS A 392 -5.33 2.41 23.52
N GLY A 393 -5.45 2.79 22.25
CA GLY A 393 -6.21 3.96 21.83
C GLY A 393 -7.69 3.84 22.12
N ILE A 394 -8.28 2.68 21.82
CA ILE A 394 -9.69 2.38 22.16
C ILE A 394 -9.93 2.50 23.67
N ARG A 395 -9.03 1.96 24.50
CA ARG A 395 -9.12 2.09 25.96
C ARG A 395 -9.03 3.55 26.43
N GLN A 396 -8.19 4.36 25.80
CA GLN A 396 -8.00 5.78 26.12
C GLN A 396 -9.23 6.62 25.75
N LEU A 397 -9.83 6.37 24.59
CA LEU A 397 -11.10 6.97 24.17
C LEU A 397 -12.24 6.63 25.13
N ASN A 398 -12.43 5.34 25.44
CA ASN A 398 -13.49 4.89 26.34
C ASN A 398 -13.35 5.48 27.75
N ARG A 399 -12.11 5.54 28.27
CA ARG A 399 -11.81 6.17 29.56
C ARG A 399 -12.14 7.67 29.55
N SER A 400 -11.70 8.39 28.52
CA SER A 400 -11.93 9.83 28.40
C SER A 400 -13.43 10.14 28.31
N HIS A 401 -14.18 9.38 27.49
CA HIS A 401 -15.63 9.49 27.41
C HIS A 401 -16.33 9.23 28.76
N ALA A 402 -15.89 8.20 29.51
CA ALA A 402 -16.47 7.90 30.82
C ALA A 402 -16.26 9.05 31.83
N HIS A 403 -15.09 9.70 31.80
CA HIS A 403 -14.77 10.80 32.70
C HIS A 403 -15.46 12.12 32.31
N ILE A 404 -15.76 12.35 31.04
CA ILE A 404 -16.56 13.51 30.60
C ILE A 404 -18.01 13.40 31.06
N LYS A 405 -18.55 12.18 31.13
CA LYS A 405 -19.94 11.94 31.54
C LYS A 405 -20.18 11.99 33.05
N ALA A 406 -19.14 11.77 33.85
CA ALA A 406 -19.18 11.78 35.31
C ALA A 406 -19.09 13.22 35.83
#